data_AF-A0A836WXP6-F1
#
_entry.id   AF-A0A836WXP6-F1
#
_cell.length_a   1.000
_cell.length_b   1.000
_cell.length_c   1.000
_cell.angle_alpha   90.00
_cell.angle_beta   90.00
_cell.angle_gamma   90.00
#
_symmetry.space_group_name_H-M   'P 1'
#
loop_
_entity.id
_entity.type
_entity.pdbx_description
1 polymer ?
#
loop_
_entity_poly.entity_id
_entity_poly.type
_entity_poly.pdbx_seq_one_letter_code
_entity_poly.pdbx_strand_id
1 'polypeptide(L)'
;MLRVLFIVGLFITVGTIRAEGVERLAVMKVTASPILSHGIDVNKMPAHIQSVTAEQLEAAQSLSLADYMNQHMGSVFVNETQNNPLQPDVYYRGFSASPLLGLPQGLSVYLNGVR
;
A
#
# COMPACT_ATOMS: atom_id res chain seq x y z
N MET A 1 -74.50 8.93 -25.97
CA MET A 1 -73.86 9.90 -26.87
C MET A 1 -72.35 9.82 -26.62
N LEU A 2 -71.59 9.45 -27.66
CA LEU A 2 -70.14 9.61 -27.87
C LEU A 2 -69.11 9.04 -26.84
N ARG A 3 -68.58 7.86 -27.21
CA ARG A 3 -67.20 7.35 -27.10
C ARG A 3 -66.15 8.23 -26.41
N VAL A 4 -65.45 7.69 -25.39
CA VAL A 4 -63.99 7.81 -25.28
C VAL A 4 -63.42 6.52 -24.67
N LEU A 5 -62.58 5.86 -25.46
CA LEU A 5 -61.75 4.70 -25.14
C LEU A 5 -60.44 5.24 -24.53
N PHE A 6 -60.14 4.96 -23.27
CA PHE A 6 -58.80 5.18 -22.71
C PHE A 6 -58.15 3.82 -22.44
N ILE A 7 -57.26 3.44 -23.35
CA ILE A 7 -56.34 2.32 -23.20
C ILE A 7 -55.32 2.75 -22.14
N VAL A 8 -55.43 2.23 -20.92
CA VAL A 8 -54.38 2.37 -19.91
C VAL A 8 -53.31 1.34 -20.23
N GLY A 9 -52.28 1.78 -20.95
CA GLY A 9 -51.07 1.02 -21.22
C GLY A 9 -50.29 0.79 -19.93
N LEU A 10 -50.13 -0.48 -19.58
CA LEU A 10 -49.27 -0.96 -18.51
C LEU A 10 -47.80 -0.67 -18.88
N PHE A 11 -47.26 0.45 -18.39
CA PHE A 11 -45.82 0.72 -18.46
C PHE A 11 -45.10 -0.16 -17.43
N ILE A 12 -44.52 -1.27 -17.89
CA ILE A 12 -43.56 -2.04 -17.11
C ILE A 12 -42.24 -1.25 -17.13
N THR A 13 -41.97 -0.51 -16.07
CA THR A 13 -40.64 0.07 -15.85
C THR A 13 -39.71 -1.06 -15.43
N VAL A 14 -38.94 -1.58 -16.39
CA VAL A 14 -37.76 -2.41 -16.10
C VAL A 14 -36.74 -1.49 -15.42
N GLY A 15 -36.66 -1.59 -14.10
CA GLY A 15 -35.62 -0.95 -13.32
C GLY A 15 -34.27 -1.46 -13.78
N THR A 16 -33.47 -0.57 -14.37
CA THR A 16 -32.09 -0.89 -14.75
C THR A 16 -31.30 -1.19 -13.48
N ILE A 17 -30.64 -2.34 -13.48
CA ILE A 17 -29.72 -2.79 -12.43
C ILE A 17 -28.56 -1.79 -12.39
N ARG A 18 -28.38 -1.06 -11.28
CA ARG A 18 -27.09 -0.43 -10.97
C ARG A 18 -26.39 -1.32 -9.95
N ALA A 19 -25.54 -2.21 -10.46
CA ALA A 19 -24.52 -2.83 -9.65
C ALA A 19 -23.54 -1.72 -9.23
N GLU A 20 -23.63 -1.25 -7.99
CA GLU A 20 -22.54 -0.48 -7.37
C GLU A 20 -21.41 -1.46 -7.01
N GLY A 21 -20.76 -1.98 -8.05
CA GLY A 21 -19.43 -2.55 -7.95
C GLY A 21 -18.42 -1.42 -7.87
N VAL A 22 -18.37 -0.71 -6.73
CA VAL A 22 -17.16 0.03 -6.40
C VAL A 22 -16.21 -1.00 -5.82
N GLU A 23 -15.46 -1.64 -6.70
CA GLU A 23 -14.19 -2.26 -6.34
C GLU A 23 -13.35 -1.13 -5.73
N ARG A 24 -13.44 -0.97 -4.41
CA ARG A 24 -12.63 -0.04 -3.65
C ARG A 24 -11.21 -0.57 -3.79
N LEU A 25 -10.48 -0.02 -4.76
CA LEU A 25 -9.03 -0.13 -4.89
C LEU A 25 -8.46 -0.18 -3.47
N ALA A 26 -7.71 -1.22 -3.15
CA ALA A 26 -7.18 -1.42 -1.81
C ALA A 26 -6.47 -0.12 -1.36
N VAL A 27 -7.13 0.64 -0.49
CA VAL A 27 -6.60 1.93 -0.05
C VAL A 27 -5.41 1.61 0.84
N MET A 28 -4.20 1.80 0.31
CA MET A 28 -2.99 1.67 1.11
C MET A 28 -3.04 2.72 2.22
N LYS A 29 -3.08 2.22 3.46
CA LYS A 29 -3.27 3.02 4.64
C LYS A 29 -1.93 3.19 5.33
N VAL A 30 -1.39 4.41 5.35
CA VAL A 30 -0.16 4.72 6.08
C VAL A 30 -0.51 5.29 7.44
N THR A 31 0.10 4.72 8.49
CA THR A 31 -0.13 5.19 9.85
C THR A 31 1.18 5.73 10.41
N ALA A 32 1.16 6.96 10.93
CA ALA A 32 2.33 7.59 11.55
C ALA A 32 2.70 6.96 12.92
N SER A 33 1.87 6.06 13.46
CA SER A 33 2.04 5.37 14.74
C SER A 33 1.51 3.94 14.64
N PRO A 34 2.15 2.94 15.28
CA PRO A 34 1.72 1.54 15.24
C PRO A 34 0.40 1.29 16.00
N ILE A 35 -0.05 2.22 16.85
CA ILE A 35 -1.33 2.09 17.55
C ILE A 35 -2.48 2.53 16.64
N LEU A 36 -3.53 1.69 16.62
CA LEU A 36 -4.85 1.81 15.97
C LEU A 36 -5.32 3.24 15.72
N SER A 37 -4.69 3.88 14.75
CA SER A 37 -5.14 5.14 14.20
C SER A 37 -6.00 4.80 13.00
N HIS A 38 -7.04 5.59 12.78
CA HIS A 38 -7.76 5.62 11.52
C HIS A 38 -6.78 6.17 10.47
N GLY A 39 -5.86 5.31 10.02
CA GLY A 39 -4.82 5.65 9.07
C GLY A 39 -5.39 6.36 7.84
N ILE A 40 -4.54 7.21 7.29
CA ILE A 40 -4.93 8.21 6.33
C ILE A 40 -4.70 7.61 4.94
N ASP A 41 -5.53 7.98 3.98
CA ASP A 41 -5.29 7.66 2.57
C ASP A 41 -3.88 8.15 2.19
N VAL A 42 -3.10 7.30 1.53
CA VAL A 42 -1.73 7.61 1.09
C VAL A 42 -1.63 8.95 0.35
N ASN A 43 -2.65 9.31 -0.44
CA ASN A 43 -2.69 10.55 -1.23
C ASN A 43 -2.92 11.82 -0.39
N LYS A 44 -3.30 11.66 0.89
CA LYS A 44 -3.54 12.76 1.83
C LYS A 44 -2.41 12.93 2.84
N MET A 45 -1.35 12.12 2.76
CA MET A 45 -0.20 12.23 3.65
C MET A 45 0.84 13.18 3.08
N PRO A 46 1.21 14.27 3.79
CA PRO A 46 2.27 15.18 3.35
C PRO A 46 3.67 14.62 3.67
N ALA A 47 3.94 13.37 3.27
CA ALA A 47 5.22 12.70 3.48
C ALA A 47 5.56 11.82 2.26
N HIS A 48 6.86 11.55 2.09
CA HIS A 48 7.32 10.63 1.05
C HIS A 48 7.03 9.19 1.48
N ILE A 49 6.19 8.50 0.70
CA ILE A 49 5.78 7.11 0.93
C ILE A 49 6.18 6.31 -0.30
N GLN A 50 6.85 5.19 -0.06
CA GLN A 50 7.16 4.22 -1.10
C GLN A 50 6.50 2.90 -0.73
N SER A 51 5.83 2.29 -1.69
CA SER A 51 5.11 1.04 -1.53
C SER A 51 5.51 0.10 -2.65
N VAL A 52 5.62 -1.17 -2.31
CA VAL A 52 6.01 -2.22 -3.24
C VAL A 52 4.98 -3.33 -3.14
N THR A 53 4.39 -3.72 -4.25
CA THR A 53 3.45 -4.85 -4.33
C THR A 53 4.19 -6.15 -4.66
N ALA A 54 3.51 -7.29 -4.43
CA ALA A 54 4.08 -8.59 -4.76
C ALA A 54 4.36 -8.72 -6.27
N GLU A 55 3.46 -8.21 -7.12
CA GLU A 55 3.60 -8.24 -8.57
C GLU A 55 4.81 -7.42 -9.05
N GLN A 56 5.11 -6.30 -8.37
CA GLN A 56 6.29 -5.49 -8.67
C GLN A 56 7.60 -6.20 -8.28
N LEU A 57 7.61 -6.91 -7.15
CA LEU A 57 8.75 -7.74 -6.74
C LEU A 57 8.98 -8.88 -7.73
N GLU A 58 7.91 -9.57 -8.11
CA GLU A 58 7.96 -10.65 -9.10
C GLU A 58 8.44 -10.15 -10.46
N ALA A 59 7.94 -9.02 -10.95
CA ALA A 59 8.34 -8.44 -12.22
C ALA A 59 9.81 -7.98 -12.25
N ALA A 60 10.34 -7.50 -11.12
CA ALA A 60 11.72 -7.03 -11.03
C ALA A 60 12.77 -8.14 -11.08
N GLN A 61 12.38 -9.40 -10.79
CA GLN A 61 13.28 -10.56 -10.79
C GLN A 61 14.55 -10.35 -9.96
N SER A 62 14.47 -9.54 -8.89
CA SER A 62 15.59 -9.28 -7.99
C SER A 62 15.97 -10.54 -7.22
N LEU A 63 17.27 -10.71 -6.94
CA LEU A 63 17.78 -11.92 -6.27
C LEU A 63 17.44 -11.94 -4.78
N SER A 64 17.20 -10.77 -4.17
CA SER A 64 16.75 -10.63 -2.79
C SER A 64 15.91 -9.37 -2.62
N LEU A 65 15.23 -9.25 -1.48
CA LEU A 65 14.51 -8.03 -1.11
C LEU A 65 15.49 -6.84 -0.95
N ALA A 66 16.67 -7.07 -0.38
CA ALA A 66 17.70 -6.04 -0.23
C ALA A 66 18.14 -5.49 -1.59
N ASP A 67 18.34 -6.39 -2.56
CA ASP A 67 18.69 -6.05 -3.93
C ASP A 67 17.59 -5.20 -4.61
N TYR A 68 16.33 -5.61 -4.47
CA TYR A 68 15.19 -4.82 -4.94
C TYR A 68 15.18 -3.41 -4.32
N MET A 69 15.32 -3.32 -2.99
CA MET A 69 15.30 -2.05 -2.26
C MET A 69 16.41 -1.11 -2.73
N ASN A 70 17.62 -1.64 -2.93
CA ASN A 70 18.76 -0.86 -3.41
C ASN A 70 18.59 -0.34 -4.84
N GLN A 71 17.92 -1.10 -5.71
CA GLN A 71 17.75 -0.73 -7.12
C GLN A 71 16.53 0.15 -7.38
N HIS A 72 15.42 -0.07 -6.66
CA HIS A 72 14.12 0.50 -7.00
C HIS A 72 13.59 1.51 -5.98
N MET A 73 14.11 1.52 -4.74
CA MET A 73 13.63 2.45 -3.71
C MET A 73 14.54 3.67 -3.56
N GLY A 74 13.95 4.85 -3.65
CA GLY A 74 14.65 6.11 -3.49
C GLY A 74 15.09 6.36 -2.04
N SER A 75 16.35 6.78 -1.86
CA SER A 75 16.93 7.09 -0.55
C SER A 75 16.95 5.94 0.46
N VAL A 76 16.72 4.70 0.02
CA VAL A 76 16.82 3.48 0.82
C VAL A 76 18.07 2.75 0.38
N PHE A 77 18.89 2.34 1.33
CA PHE A 77 20.05 1.49 1.08
C PHE A 77 20.08 0.37 2.12
N VAL A 78 20.24 -0.87 1.66
CA VAL A 78 20.29 -2.07 2.49
C VAL A 78 21.65 -2.72 2.33
N ASN A 79 22.33 -2.94 3.46
CA ASN A 79 23.61 -3.59 3.53
C ASN A 79 23.47 -4.90 4.31
N GLU A 80 23.75 -6.02 3.66
CA GLU A 80 23.77 -7.34 4.31
C GLU A 80 25.14 -7.55 4.96
N THR A 81 25.30 -7.03 6.18
CA THR A 81 26.57 -7.09 6.90
C THR A 81 27.03 -8.54 7.06
N GLN A 82 28.30 -8.81 6.73
CA GLN A 82 28.90 -10.15 6.71
C GLN A 82 28.21 -11.14 5.75
N ASN A 83 27.56 -10.66 4.68
CA ASN A 83 26.81 -11.50 3.74
C ASN A 83 25.68 -12.30 4.43
N ASN A 84 25.14 -11.77 5.53
CA ASN A 84 24.05 -12.40 6.26
C ASN A 84 22.72 -11.71 5.94
N PRO A 85 21.88 -12.27 5.05
CA PRO A 85 20.59 -11.69 4.68
C PRO A 85 19.58 -11.66 5.85
N LEU A 86 19.85 -12.38 6.94
CA LEU A 86 18.98 -12.39 8.13
C LEU A 86 19.26 -11.23 9.10
N GLN A 87 20.36 -10.49 8.89
CA GLN A 87 20.72 -9.35 9.73
C GLN A 87 21.12 -8.13 8.86
N PRO A 88 20.21 -7.62 8.02
CA PRO A 88 20.52 -6.46 7.19
C PRO A 88 20.52 -5.17 7.99
N ASP A 89 21.42 -4.26 7.60
CA ASP A 89 21.41 -2.87 8.02
C ASP A 89 20.64 -2.05 6.97
N VAL A 90 19.67 -1.25 7.43
CA VAL A 90 18.86 -0.39 6.55
C VAL A 90 19.21 1.06 6.82
N TYR A 91 19.49 1.79 5.75
CA TYR A 91 19.77 3.22 5.76
C TYR A 91 18.67 3.95 5.00
N TYR A 92 18.17 5.03 5.60
CA TYR A 92 17.18 5.90 4.96
C TYR A 92 17.51 7.36 5.29
N ARG A 93 17.84 8.13 4.25
CA ARG A 93 18.14 9.58 4.36
C ARG A 93 19.13 9.94 5.49
N GLY A 94 20.18 9.13 5.66
CA GLY A 94 21.23 9.34 6.67
C GLY A 94 20.93 8.76 8.05
N PHE A 95 19.74 8.19 8.28
CA PHE A 95 19.43 7.42 9.48
C PHE A 95 19.66 5.93 9.25
N SER A 96 19.99 5.19 10.30
CA SER A 96 20.20 3.75 10.26
C SER A 96 19.24 2.98 11.17
N ALA A 97 18.88 1.77 10.75
CA ALA A 97 18.36 0.67 11.55
C ALA A 97 19.31 -0.52 11.38
N SER A 98 19.91 -0.97 12.48
CA SER A 98 20.80 -2.12 12.49
C SER A 98 20.45 -3.03 13.66
N PRO A 99 20.44 -4.36 13.47
CA PRO A 99 20.39 -5.32 14.57
C PRO A 99 21.72 -5.37 15.34
N LEU A 100 22.81 -4.83 14.78
CA LEU A 100 24.13 -4.84 15.40
C LEU A 100 24.28 -3.68 16.39
N LEU A 101 24.83 -4.00 17.57
CA LEU A 101 25.09 -3.03 18.62
C LEU A 101 26.24 -2.10 18.19
N GLY A 102 26.02 -0.78 18.30
CA GLY A 102 27.04 0.24 18.04
C GLY A 102 26.69 1.25 16.94
N LEU A 103 25.63 1.01 16.15
CA LEU A 103 25.12 1.98 15.18
C LEU A 103 23.98 2.84 15.76
N PRO A 104 23.82 4.10 15.30
CA PRO A 104 22.77 4.98 15.80
C PRO A 104 21.38 4.43 15.44
N GLN A 105 20.48 4.37 16.43
CA GLN A 105 19.09 3.92 16.27
C GLN A 105 18.23 5.09 15.81
N GLY A 106 18.23 5.36 14.50
CA GLY A 106 17.53 6.49 13.89
C GLY A 106 16.25 6.12 13.13
N LEU A 107 15.99 4.82 12.97
CA LEU A 107 14.85 4.28 12.22
C LEU A 107 14.05 3.30 13.07
N SER A 108 12.75 3.20 12.76
CA SER A 108 11.88 2.16 13.28
C SER A 108 11.43 1.28 12.13
N VAL A 109 11.68 -0.02 12.26
CA VAL A 109 11.25 -1.05 11.32
C VAL A 109 10.09 -1.78 11.96
N TYR A 110 9.05 -2.10 11.19
CA TYR A 110 7.92 -2.87 11.68
C TYR A 110 7.68 -4.05 10.74
N LEU A 111 7.52 -5.24 11.30
CA LEU A 111 7.12 -6.45 10.59
C LEU A 111 5.74 -6.88 11.09
N ASN A 112 4.77 -6.97 10.19
CA ASN A 112 3.37 -7.31 10.53
C ASN A 112 2.78 -6.45 11.67
N GLY A 113 3.19 -5.18 11.74
CA GLY A 113 2.73 -4.24 12.76
C GLY A 113 3.50 -4.25 14.08
N VAL A 114 4.52 -5.10 14.25
CA VAL A 114 5.37 -5.17 15.45
C VAL A 114 6.76 -4.63 15.13
N ARG A 115 7.34 -3.84 16.05
CA ARG A 115 8.70 -3.27 15.92
C ARG A 115 9.77 -4.26 16.37
#